data_AF-A0A0S7EYW6-F1
#
_entry.id   AF-A0A0S7EYW6-F1
#
_cell.length_a   1.000
_cell.length_b   1.000
_cell.length_c   1.000
_cell.angle_alpha   90.00
_cell.angle_beta   90.00
_cell.angle_gamma   90.00
#
_symmetry.space_group_name_H-M   'P 1'
#
loop_
_entity.id
_entity.type
_entity.pdbx_description
1 polymer ?
#
loop_
_entity_poly.entity_id
_entity_poly.type
_entity_poly.pdbx_seq_one_letter_code
_entity_poly.pdbx_strand_id
1 'polypeptide(L)'
;LWNNYFHLTVAFLTHKTLQLESFSQEKRTKILNKYGDMRKNMGFRIRDMWYNIGPHKMKFIPSMVGPILEVTLVPEPELRKDTIPIFFDMMQCEHNFSSARTFETFENELITKLDQEVEGGRGDEQYKVLLEKILLEHCRRHRYLAQSGEELALLLSSLLEKLLAYRTITHDESPEHRMSCTVNVLNFYKEKKREDIYIRYLYKLRDLHLDCENYTEAAYTLLLHAELLEWSDKPCAPHLIPRDGEHVWTQQELKERLFQEIICYLDKGKMWEKAIELGKQLAKMHEIHMFDFMELSELLKKQAKFYEQIMHAMRPQPEYFAVGYHGLGFPSFLRNKMFIYRGKEYEWLEDFSLKLLSQFPNAVRMTSTAPPGDDICNSPGQHIQCFTVKPVLTVPQRFKDKGVPEQILNYYRHNEVDQFQYSRPFRKGEKDPDNEFATMWIERTTYITAYRFPGILKWFEVKSASVEEISPLMNAIETMEMANEKLSNLVQQQACDRSLSINPLSMMPP
;
A
#
# COMPACT_ATOMS: atom_id res chain seq x y z
N LEU A 1 -32.89 19.32 -22.46
CA LEU A 1 -32.99 20.62 -21.78
C LEU A 1 -32.53 20.54 -20.32
N TRP A 2 -33.23 19.81 -19.46
CA TRP A 2 -32.89 19.71 -18.02
C TRP A 2 -31.47 19.20 -17.75
N ASN A 3 -30.97 18.23 -18.51
CA ASN A 3 -29.59 17.78 -18.37
C ASN A 3 -28.58 18.93 -18.61
N ASN A 4 -28.74 19.67 -19.70
CA ASN A 4 -27.91 20.84 -20.00
C ASN A 4 -28.06 21.95 -18.95
N TYR A 5 -29.25 22.12 -18.38
CA TYR A 5 -29.46 23.07 -17.28
C TYR A 5 -28.59 22.71 -16.07
N PHE A 6 -28.60 21.45 -15.63
CA PHE A 6 -27.73 21.02 -14.53
C PHE A 6 -26.26 21.20 -14.85
N HIS A 7 -25.80 20.73 -16.00
CA HIS A 7 -24.39 20.88 -16.39
C HIS A 7 -23.95 22.35 -16.50
N LEU A 8 -24.78 23.23 -17.06
CA LEU A 8 -24.48 24.67 -17.12
C LEU A 8 -24.40 25.29 -15.72
N THR A 9 -25.31 24.86 -14.84
CA THR A 9 -25.39 25.39 -13.47
C THR A 9 -24.19 24.94 -12.64
N VAL A 10 -23.80 23.67 -12.79
CA VAL A 10 -22.60 23.10 -12.19
C VAL A 10 -21.35 23.83 -12.72
N ALA A 11 -21.23 24.00 -14.04
CA ALA A 11 -20.12 24.73 -14.65
C ALA A 11 -20.02 26.20 -14.17
N PHE A 12 -21.15 26.85 -13.92
CA PHE A 12 -21.17 28.18 -13.30
C PHE A 12 -20.64 28.13 -11.86
N LEU A 13 -21.15 27.20 -11.04
CA LEU A 13 -20.77 27.06 -9.63
C LEU A 13 -19.30 26.69 -9.44
N THR A 14 -18.74 25.90 -10.34
CA THR A 14 -17.35 25.42 -10.31
C THR A 14 -16.38 26.34 -11.06
N HIS A 15 -16.87 27.40 -11.70
CA HIS A 15 -16.03 28.31 -12.46
C HIS A 15 -14.96 28.97 -11.58
N LYS A 16 -13.71 29.00 -12.05
CA LYS A 16 -12.54 29.47 -11.27
C LYS A 16 -12.70 30.90 -10.73
N THR A 17 -13.38 31.79 -11.48
CA THR A 17 -13.59 33.19 -11.05
C THR A 17 -14.57 33.34 -9.89
N LEU A 18 -15.38 32.32 -9.62
CA LEU A 18 -16.34 32.30 -8.53
C LEU A 18 -15.83 31.53 -7.30
N GLN A 19 -14.65 30.89 -7.39
CA GLN A 19 -13.99 30.27 -6.24
C GLN A 19 -13.31 31.35 -5.39
N LEU A 20 -14.09 32.01 -4.54
CA LEU A 20 -13.67 33.16 -3.73
C LEU A 20 -12.51 32.84 -2.78
N GLU A 21 -12.32 31.56 -2.45
CA GLU A 21 -11.27 31.03 -1.58
C GLU A 21 -9.90 31.07 -2.23
N SER A 22 -9.84 31.18 -3.57
CA SER A 22 -8.60 31.36 -4.32
C SER A 22 -8.12 32.82 -4.34
N PHE A 23 -8.94 33.77 -3.88
CA PHE A 23 -8.60 35.19 -3.87
C PHE A 23 -8.05 35.65 -2.53
N SER A 24 -7.30 36.75 -2.55
CA SER A 24 -6.90 37.44 -1.32
C SER A 24 -8.11 37.87 -0.51
N GLN A 25 -7.94 37.95 0.81
CA GLN A 25 -9.01 38.32 1.73
C GLN A 25 -9.68 39.65 1.34
N GLU A 26 -8.90 40.66 0.97
CA GLU A 26 -9.41 41.98 0.55
C GLU A 26 -10.29 41.89 -0.70
N LYS A 27 -9.86 41.12 -1.71
CA LYS A 27 -10.61 40.92 -2.96
C LYS A 27 -11.90 40.14 -2.68
N ARG A 28 -11.82 39.09 -1.85
CA ARG A 28 -12.99 38.30 -1.41
C ARG A 28 -14.03 39.18 -0.71
N THR A 29 -13.62 39.98 0.27
CA THR A 29 -14.53 40.88 1.01
C THR A 29 -15.18 41.91 0.07
N LYS A 30 -14.42 42.50 -0.85
CA LYS A 30 -14.96 43.47 -1.82
C LYS A 30 -16.02 42.84 -2.75
N ILE A 31 -15.80 41.61 -3.21
CA ILE A 31 -16.76 40.88 -4.05
C ILE A 31 -18.01 40.55 -3.25
N LEU A 32 -17.87 39.99 -2.04
CA LEU A 32 -18.99 39.63 -1.17
C LEU A 32 -19.84 40.84 -0.81
N ASN A 33 -19.22 41.98 -0.50
CA ASN A 33 -19.97 43.20 -0.16
C ASN A 33 -20.74 43.78 -1.35
N LYS A 34 -20.24 43.62 -2.58
CA LYS A 34 -20.85 44.22 -3.78
C LYS A 34 -21.90 43.32 -4.42
N TYR A 35 -21.69 42.01 -4.42
CA TYR A 35 -22.48 41.06 -5.20
C TYR A 35 -23.06 39.90 -4.37
N GLY A 36 -22.66 39.75 -3.11
CA GLY A 36 -22.90 38.55 -2.33
C GLY A 36 -22.16 37.33 -2.89
N ASP A 37 -22.46 36.15 -2.35
CA ASP A 37 -22.00 34.90 -2.93
C ASP A 37 -23.02 34.38 -3.94
N MET A 38 -22.76 34.63 -5.23
CA MET A 38 -23.62 34.20 -6.33
C MET A 38 -23.79 32.67 -6.38
N ARG A 39 -22.86 31.91 -5.80
CA ARG A 39 -22.92 30.43 -5.79
C ARG A 39 -24.08 29.93 -4.94
N LYS A 40 -24.43 30.63 -3.85
CA LYS A 40 -25.56 30.24 -2.97
C LYS A 40 -26.88 30.23 -3.71
N ASN A 41 -27.20 31.36 -4.35
CA ASN A 41 -28.45 31.53 -5.10
C ASN A 41 -28.58 30.47 -6.20
N MET A 42 -27.47 30.18 -6.88
CA MET A 42 -27.47 29.19 -7.95
C MET A 42 -27.59 27.75 -7.42
N GLY A 43 -26.97 27.44 -6.28
CA GLY A 43 -27.16 26.17 -5.58
C GLY A 43 -28.60 25.92 -5.15
N PHE A 44 -29.29 26.95 -4.66
CA PHE A 44 -30.72 26.85 -4.33
C PHE A 44 -31.55 26.53 -5.56
N ARG A 45 -31.22 27.10 -6.73
CA ARG A 45 -31.88 26.75 -7.99
C ARG A 45 -31.64 25.30 -8.40
N ILE A 46 -30.43 24.76 -8.22
CA ILE A 46 -30.16 23.33 -8.45
C ILE A 46 -31.05 22.47 -7.55
N ARG A 47 -31.06 22.75 -6.24
CA ARG A 47 -31.85 22.01 -5.25
C ARG A 47 -33.34 22.03 -5.60
N ASP A 48 -33.90 23.22 -5.80
CA ASP A 48 -35.32 23.39 -6.11
C ASP A 48 -35.67 22.69 -7.43
N MET A 49 -34.80 22.80 -8.44
CA MET A 49 -35.02 22.13 -9.71
C MET A 49 -35.00 20.60 -9.55
N TRP A 50 -34.03 20.05 -8.81
CA TRP A 50 -33.92 18.62 -8.56
C TRP A 50 -35.20 18.05 -7.95
N TYR A 51 -35.76 18.71 -6.93
CA TYR A 51 -37.02 18.27 -6.32
C TYR A 51 -38.23 18.42 -7.26
N ASN A 52 -38.19 19.36 -8.20
CA ASN A 52 -39.24 19.56 -9.21
C ASN A 52 -39.20 18.55 -10.38
N ILE A 53 -38.13 17.76 -10.56
CA ILE A 53 -38.05 16.72 -11.60
C ILE A 53 -39.10 15.60 -11.38
N GLY A 54 -39.54 15.39 -10.13
CA GLY A 54 -40.54 14.39 -9.78
C GLY A 54 -40.12 12.96 -10.16
N PRO A 55 -40.96 12.17 -10.87
CA PRO A 55 -40.67 10.77 -11.18
C PRO A 55 -39.55 10.56 -12.20
N HIS A 56 -39.08 11.62 -12.86
CA HIS A 56 -38.04 11.52 -13.88
C HIS A 56 -36.61 11.50 -13.31
N LYS A 57 -36.43 11.64 -11.98
CA LYS A 57 -35.12 11.65 -11.31
C LYS A 57 -34.28 10.43 -11.65
N MET A 58 -34.89 9.25 -11.75
CA MET A 58 -34.20 8.00 -12.10
C MET A 58 -33.54 8.04 -13.48
N LYS A 59 -34.00 8.89 -14.42
CA LYS A 59 -33.35 9.06 -15.73
C LYS A 59 -32.02 9.84 -15.66
N PHE A 60 -31.78 10.51 -14.55
CA PHE A 60 -30.57 11.29 -14.28
C PHE A 60 -29.58 10.55 -13.36
N ILE A 61 -30.01 9.47 -12.70
CA ILE A 61 -29.11 8.62 -11.91
C ILE A 61 -28.63 7.50 -12.84
N PRO A 62 -27.32 7.23 -12.95
CA PRO A 62 -26.22 7.77 -12.14
C PRO A 62 -25.55 9.05 -12.69
N SER A 63 -25.84 9.49 -13.92
CA SER A 63 -25.07 10.54 -14.61
C SER A 63 -24.98 11.90 -13.91
N MET A 64 -25.94 12.22 -13.03
CA MET A 64 -26.00 13.48 -12.28
C MET A 64 -25.30 13.41 -10.91
N VAL A 65 -24.82 12.25 -10.48
CA VAL A 65 -24.10 12.08 -9.20
C VAL A 65 -22.80 12.88 -9.21
N GLY A 66 -21.97 12.74 -10.26
CA GLY A 66 -20.73 13.51 -10.41
C GLY A 66 -20.93 15.02 -10.43
N PRO A 67 -21.80 15.57 -11.32
CA PRO A 67 -22.06 17.01 -11.35
C PRO A 67 -22.61 17.58 -10.04
N ILE A 68 -23.47 16.86 -9.32
CA ILE A 68 -23.95 17.31 -8.00
C ILE A 68 -22.83 17.24 -6.97
N LEU A 69 -21.98 16.21 -7.02
CA LEU A 69 -20.82 16.09 -6.17
C LEU A 69 -19.86 17.27 -6.33
N GLU A 70 -19.55 17.68 -7.56
CA GLU A 70 -18.74 18.88 -7.84
C GLU A 70 -19.28 20.13 -7.12
N VAL A 71 -20.59 20.31 -7.10
CA VAL A 71 -21.25 21.42 -6.39
C VAL A 71 -21.11 21.28 -4.88
N THR A 72 -21.31 20.08 -4.34
CA THR A 72 -21.19 19.84 -2.90
C THR A 72 -19.74 20.03 -2.41
N LEU A 73 -18.74 19.84 -3.26
CA LEU A 73 -17.34 20.03 -2.92
C LEU A 73 -16.91 21.50 -2.86
N VAL A 74 -17.69 22.43 -3.43
CA VAL A 74 -17.43 23.87 -3.34
C VAL A 74 -17.36 24.28 -1.86
N PRO A 75 -16.31 25.01 -1.43
CA PRO A 75 -16.06 25.38 -0.02
C PRO A 75 -16.95 26.52 0.47
N GLU A 76 -18.27 26.37 0.32
CA GLU A 76 -19.28 27.27 0.87
C GLU A 76 -20.29 26.50 1.76
N PRO A 77 -20.31 26.73 3.09
CA PRO A 77 -21.05 25.88 4.02
C PRO A 77 -22.57 25.82 3.83
N GLU A 78 -23.21 26.93 3.45
CA GLU A 78 -24.66 26.96 3.21
C GLU A 78 -25.02 26.18 1.94
N LEU A 79 -24.22 26.36 0.88
CA LEU A 79 -24.38 25.59 -0.35
C LEU A 79 -24.26 24.08 -0.10
N ARG A 80 -23.27 23.67 0.70
CA ARG A 80 -23.08 22.27 1.12
C ARG A 80 -24.32 21.73 1.84
N LYS A 81 -24.81 22.45 2.84
CA LYS A 81 -25.97 22.05 3.64
C LYS A 81 -27.23 21.84 2.80
N ASP A 82 -27.41 22.65 1.77
CA ASP A 82 -28.59 22.58 0.90
C ASP A 82 -28.48 21.57 -0.25
N THR A 83 -27.26 21.21 -0.67
CA THR A 83 -27.04 20.31 -1.81
C THR A 83 -26.72 18.88 -1.39
N ILE A 84 -26.06 18.64 -0.25
CA ILE A 84 -25.81 17.29 0.28
C ILE A 84 -27.09 16.44 0.43
N PRO A 85 -28.24 16.97 0.90
CA PRO A 85 -29.48 16.20 0.98
C PRO A 85 -29.97 15.62 -0.35
N ILE A 86 -29.53 16.16 -1.49
CA ILE A 86 -29.85 15.62 -2.83
C ILE A 86 -29.34 14.18 -2.96
N PHE A 87 -28.20 13.84 -2.37
CA PHE A 87 -27.68 12.46 -2.36
C PHE A 87 -28.63 11.49 -1.66
N PHE A 88 -29.21 11.90 -0.52
CA PHE A 88 -30.19 11.08 0.17
C PHE A 88 -31.48 10.91 -0.65
N ASP A 89 -31.89 11.93 -1.41
CA ASP A 89 -33.03 11.82 -2.34
C ASP A 89 -32.69 10.92 -3.55
N MET A 90 -31.45 10.94 -4.05
CA MET A 90 -30.97 10.01 -5.09
C MET A 90 -31.03 8.55 -4.61
N MET A 91 -30.57 8.28 -3.38
CA MET A 91 -30.67 6.95 -2.75
C MET A 91 -32.12 6.49 -2.63
N GLN A 92 -33.02 7.35 -2.14
CA GLN A 92 -34.45 7.04 -2.04
C GLN A 92 -35.08 6.79 -3.41
N CYS A 93 -34.72 7.59 -4.42
CA CYS A 93 -35.21 7.41 -5.77
C CYS A 93 -34.79 6.03 -6.30
N GLU A 94 -33.51 5.68 -6.26
CA GLU A 94 -33.06 4.38 -6.74
C GLU A 94 -33.71 3.23 -5.97
N HIS A 95 -33.78 3.32 -4.63
CA HIS A 95 -34.42 2.30 -3.80
C HIS A 95 -35.89 2.05 -4.17
N ASN A 96 -36.64 3.12 -4.50
CA ASN A 96 -38.06 3.02 -4.83
C ASN A 96 -38.32 2.54 -6.27
N PHE A 97 -37.41 2.83 -7.20
CA PHE A 97 -37.56 2.48 -8.62
C PHE A 97 -36.81 1.19 -9.02
N SER A 98 -35.83 0.76 -8.23
CA SER A 98 -35.08 -0.48 -8.46
C SER A 98 -35.90 -1.70 -8.04
N SER A 99 -35.94 -2.73 -8.89
CA SER A 99 -36.59 -4.02 -8.61
C SER A 99 -35.98 -4.74 -7.40
N ALA A 100 -34.68 -4.55 -7.16
CA ALA A 100 -33.95 -5.12 -6.03
C ALA A 100 -34.10 -4.31 -4.74
N ARG A 101 -34.71 -3.11 -4.79
CA ARG A 101 -34.76 -2.15 -3.67
C ARG A 101 -33.39 -1.83 -3.06
N THR A 102 -32.38 -1.72 -3.91
CA THR A 102 -31.02 -1.30 -3.55
C THR A 102 -30.71 0.07 -4.18
N PHE A 103 -29.59 0.69 -3.77
CA PHE A 103 -29.06 1.92 -4.38
C PHE A 103 -27.61 1.74 -4.87
N GLU A 104 -27.25 0.50 -5.25
CA GLU A 104 -25.87 0.15 -5.61
C GLU A 104 -25.34 0.99 -6.79
N THR A 105 -26.18 1.36 -7.76
CA THR A 105 -25.72 2.17 -8.90
C THR A 105 -25.28 3.56 -8.44
N PHE A 106 -26.09 4.21 -7.61
CA PHE A 106 -25.77 5.48 -6.97
C PHE A 106 -24.53 5.37 -6.08
N GLU A 107 -24.46 4.36 -5.22
CA GLU A 107 -23.32 4.15 -4.33
C GLU A 107 -22.02 4.02 -5.12
N ASN A 108 -22.01 3.18 -6.15
CA ASN A 108 -20.83 2.91 -6.97
C ASN A 108 -20.38 4.18 -7.69
N GLU A 109 -21.32 4.91 -8.32
CA GLU A 109 -21.00 6.16 -8.99
C GLU A 109 -20.50 7.23 -8.02
N LEU A 110 -21.12 7.35 -6.84
CA LEU A 110 -20.71 8.34 -5.84
C LEU A 110 -19.29 8.07 -5.34
N ILE A 111 -18.96 6.82 -5.02
CA ILE A 111 -17.61 6.43 -4.58
C ILE A 111 -16.59 6.70 -5.70
N THR A 112 -16.88 6.27 -6.93
CA THR A 112 -15.97 6.45 -8.07
C THR A 112 -15.73 7.93 -8.36
N LYS A 113 -16.78 8.76 -8.32
CA LYS A 113 -16.64 10.20 -8.53
C LYS A 113 -15.94 10.86 -7.35
N LEU A 114 -16.25 10.49 -6.11
CA LEU A 114 -15.57 11.04 -4.93
C LEU A 114 -14.06 10.78 -4.96
N ASP A 115 -13.64 9.58 -5.35
CA ASP A 115 -12.23 9.27 -5.55
C ASP A 115 -11.56 10.20 -6.57
N GLN A 116 -12.16 10.35 -7.77
CA GLN A 116 -11.65 11.20 -8.84
C GLN A 116 -11.56 12.68 -8.42
N GLU A 117 -12.59 13.16 -7.74
CA GLU A 117 -12.74 14.56 -7.36
C GLU A 117 -11.77 14.97 -6.23
N VAL A 118 -11.61 14.11 -5.22
CA VAL A 118 -10.70 14.36 -4.10
C VAL A 118 -9.25 14.23 -4.55
N GLU A 119 -8.94 13.25 -5.40
CA GLU A 119 -7.63 13.16 -6.06
C GLU A 119 -7.35 14.41 -6.92
N GLY A 120 -8.36 14.94 -7.61
CA GLY A 120 -8.30 16.18 -8.38
C GLY A 120 -8.14 17.46 -7.54
N GLY A 121 -7.95 17.35 -6.22
CA GLY A 121 -7.67 18.46 -5.32
C GLY A 121 -8.90 19.09 -4.66
N ARG A 122 -10.10 18.53 -4.83
CA ARG A 122 -11.34 19.04 -4.22
C ARG A 122 -11.66 18.36 -2.89
N GLY A 123 -12.57 18.92 -2.10
CA GLY A 123 -12.95 18.40 -0.79
C GLY A 123 -12.02 18.83 0.36
N ASP A 124 -12.56 18.86 1.58
CA ASP A 124 -11.85 19.26 2.79
C ASP A 124 -12.45 18.57 4.03
N GLU A 125 -11.81 18.78 5.18
CA GLU A 125 -12.24 18.20 6.45
C GLU A 125 -13.65 18.67 6.85
N GLN A 126 -14.01 19.92 6.53
CA GLN A 126 -15.35 20.43 6.79
C GLN A 126 -16.41 19.70 5.95
N TYR A 127 -16.11 19.40 4.69
CA TYR A 127 -16.98 18.64 3.80
C TYR A 127 -17.23 17.24 4.35
N LYS A 128 -16.17 16.53 4.79
CA LYS A 128 -16.29 15.20 5.42
C LYS A 128 -17.27 15.22 6.60
N VAL A 129 -17.06 16.15 7.54
CA VAL A 129 -17.91 16.29 8.74
C VAL A 129 -19.36 16.64 8.38
N LEU A 130 -19.57 17.53 7.40
CA LEU A 130 -20.91 17.92 6.96
C LEU A 130 -21.63 16.78 6.22
N LEU A 131 -20.93 16.09 5.32
CA LEU A 131 -21.47 14.96 4.55
C LEU A 131 -21.95 13.85 5.48
N GLU A 132 -21.10 13.42 6.41
CA GLU A 132 -21.43 12.39 7.39
C GLU A 132 -22.64 12.82 8.24
N LYS A 133 -22.59 14.03 8.82
CA LYS A 133 -23.65 14.51 9.70
C LYS A 133 -25.02 14.57 8.99
N ILE A 134 -25.07 15.17 7.81
CA ILE A 134 -26.33 15.39 7.08
C ILE A 134 -26.90 14.05 6.61
N LEU A 135 -26.07 13.18 6.01
CA LEU A 135 -26.54 11.87 5.56
C LEU A 135 -27.05 11.01 6.73
N LEU A 136 -26.34 10.98 7.86
CA LEU A 136 -26.80 10.25 9.05
C LEU A 136 -28.13 10.81 9.59
N GLU A 137 -28.29 12.13 9.65
CA GLU A 137 -29.53 12.75 10.12
C GLU A 137 -30.74 12.37 9.26
N HIS A 138 -30.56 12.33 7.94
CA HIS A 138 -31.61 11.94 7.00
C HIS A 138 -31.86 10.42 7.00
N CYS A 139 -30.82 9.60 6.99
CA CYS A 139 -30.95 8.14 6.95
C CYS A 139 -31.60 7.60 8.23
N ARG A 140 -31.16 8.03 9.42
CA ARG A 140 -31.71 7.55 10.70
C ARG A 140 -33.19 7.89 10.89
N ARG A 141 -33.70 8.93 10.23
CA ARG A 141 -35.12 9.29 10.22
C ARG A 141 -35.95 8.44 9.25
N HIS A 142 -35.33 7.68 8.35
CA HIS A 142 -35.99 6.94 7.29
C HIS A 142 -36.14 5.45 7.61
N ARG A 143 -37.37 4.93 7.51
CA ARG A 143 -37.72 3.57 7.98
C ARG A 143 -36.96 2.43 7.27
N TYR A 144 -36.68 2.57 5.98
CA TYR A 144 -36.10 1.48 5.15
C TYR A 144 -34.63 1.67 4.80
N LEU A 145 -34.11 2.90 4.91
CA LEU A 145 -32.74 3.26 4.50
C LEU A 145 -31.85 3.59 5.69
N ALA A 146 -32.36 3.48 6.93
CA ALA A 146 -31.58 3.82 8.12
C ALA A 146 -30.28 3.02 8.18
N GLN A 147 -30.35 1.69 8.07
CA GLN A 147 -29.17 0.84 8.19
C GLN A 147 -28.22 0.99 6.98
N SER A 148 -28.72 0.77 5.76
CA SER A 148 -27.89 0.83 4.55
C SER A 148 -27.34 2.22 4.27
N GLY A 149 -28.09 3.28 4.57
CA GLY A 149 -27.62 4.65 4.42
C GLY A 149 -26.64 5.09 5.50
N GLU A 150 -26.76 4.56 6.73
CA GLU A 150 -25.76 4.76 7.78
C GLU A 150 -24.44 4.06 7.44
N GLU A 151 -24.50 2.84 6.93
CA GLU A 151 -23.33 2.11 6.41
C GLU A 151 -22.62 2.90 5.29
N LEU A 152 -23.38 3.47 4.35
CA LEU A 152 -22.82 4.33 3.30
C LEU A 152 -22.19 5.61 3.86
N ALA A 153 -22.87 6.32 4.78
CA ALA A 153 -22.35 7.57 5.34
C ALA A 153 -21.01 7.37 6.06
N LEU A 154 -20.90 6.30 6.86
CA LEU A 154 -19.66 5.92 7.54
C LEU A 154 -18.58 5.48 6.55
N LEU A 155 -18.97 4.75 5.49
CA LEU A 155 -18.07 4.36 4.41
C LEU A 155 -17.47 5.59 3.70
N LEU A 156 -18.29 6.56 3.33
CA LEU A 156 -17.87 7.79 2.66
C LEU A 156 -16.99 8.65 3.56
N SER A 157 -17.30 8.73 4.86
CA SER A 157 -16.47 9.43 5.84
C SER A 157 -15.08 8.80 5.97
N SER A 158 -15.01 7.48 6.12
CA SER A 158 -13.75 6.73 6.17
C SER A 158 -12.95 6.85 4.87
N LEU A 159 -13.63 6.81 3.71
CA LEU A 159 -13.00 7.03 2.41
C LEU A 159 -12.41 8.44 2.31
N LEU A 160 -13.17 9.47 2.67
CA LEU A 160 -12.69 10.86 2.65
C LEU A 160 -11.50 11.06 3.58
N GLU A 161 -11.50 10.47 4.76
CA GLU A 161 -10.35 10.53 5.67
C GLU A 161 -9.09 9.98 5.01
N LYS A 162 -9.18 8.80 4.37
CA LYS A 162 -8.05 8.17 3.67
C LYS A 162 -7.61 8.95 2.43
N LEU A 163 -8.55 9.47 1.64
CA LEU A 163 -8.25 10.25 0.43
C LEU A 163 -7.68 11.63 0.73
N LEU A 164 -8.18 12.31 1.78
CA LEU A 164 -7.63 13.59 2.23
C LEU A 164 -6.21 13.41 2.77
N ALA A 165 -5.96 12.33 3.54
CA ALA A 165 -4.62 11.97 3.98
C ALA A 165 -3.69 11.67 2.79
N TYR A 166 -4.15 10.89 1.81
CA TYR A 166 -3.45 10.63 0.56
C TYR A 166 -3.08 11.95 -0.14
N ARG A 167 -4.03 12.87 -0.31
CA ARG A 167 -3.81 14.17 -0.96
C ARG A 167 -2.78 15.04 -0.22
N THR A 168 -2.84 15.12 1.11
CA THR A 168 -1.86 15.91 1.87
C THR A 168 -0.43 15.44 1.65
N ILE A 169 -0.25 14.15 1.36
CA ILE A 169 1.04 13.49 1.23
C ILE A 169 1.48 13.39 -0.23
N THR A 170 0.57 13.33 -1.20
CA THR A 170 0.96 13.35 -2.62
C THR A 170 1.54 14.67 -3.09
N HIS A 171 1.28 15.75 -2.37
CA HIS A 171 1.96 17.04 -2.58
C HIS A 171 3.37 17.09 -1.97
N ASP A 172 3.76 16.07 -1.20
CA ASP A 172 5.10 15.93 -0.63
C ASP A 172 6.03 15.23 -1.65
N GLU A 173 7.31 15.61 -1.67
CA GLU A 173 8.28 15.10 -2.66
C GLU A 173 8.69 13.64 -2.42
N SER A 174 8.33 13.06 -1.28
CA SER A 174 8.79 11.74 -0.86
C SER A 174 8.01 10.59 -1.56
N PRO A 175 8.66 9.79 -2.42
CA PRO A 175 8.00 8.67 -3.10
C PRO A 175 7.51 7.58 -2.12
N GLU A 176 8.18 7.44 -0.97
CA GLU A 176 7.87 6.40 0.04
C GLU A 176 6.57 6.69 0.80
N HIS A 177 6.30 7.95 1.14
CA HIS A 177 5.02 8.32 1.74
C HIS A 177 3.88 8.20 0.73
N ARG A 178 4.13 8.57 -0.54
CA ARG A 178 3.18 8.37 -1.63
C ARG A 178 2.82 6.89 -1.78
N MET A 179 3.80 5.99 -1.83
CA MET A 179 3.57 4.54 -1.89
C MET A 179 2.77 4.03 -0.69
N SER A 180 3.12 4.45 0.53
CA SER A 180 2.42 4.04 1.75
C SER A 180 0.95 4.46 1.75
N CYS A 181 0.67 5.69 1.31
CA CYS A 181 -0.71 6.18 1.22
C CYS A 181 -1.50 5.49 0.10
N THR A 182 -0.86 5.24 -1.05
CA THR A 182 -1.45 4.45 -2.14
C THR A 182 -1.87 3.07 -1.63
N VAL A 183 -1.03 2.39 -0.84
CA VAL A 183 -1.35 1.08 -0.25
C VAL A 183 -2.48 1.16 0.77
N ASN A 184 -2.56 2.22 1.58
CA ASN A 184 -3.66 2.42 2.53
C ASN A 184 -5.02 2.56 1.83
N VAL A 185 -5.06 3.29 0.70
CA VAL A 185 -6.25 3.46 -0.14
C VAL A 185 -6.58 2.14 -0.87
N LEU A 186 -5.56 1.46 -1.38
CA LEU A 186 -5.69 0.16 -2.04
C LEU A 186 -6.26 -0.92 -1.10
N ASN A 187 -5.78 -0.99 0.14
CA ASN A 187 -6.33 -1.91 1.15
C ASN A 187 -7.80 -1.62 1.46
N PHE A 188 -8.20 -0.34 1.50
CA PHE A 188 -9.60 0.04 1.68
C PHE A 188 -10.48 -0.47 0.53
N TYR A 189 -10.06 -0.29 -0.72
CA TYR A 189 -10.83 -0.77 -1.87
C TYR A 189 -10.85 -2.29 -1.97
N LYS A 190 -9.78 -2.97 -1.55
CA LYS A 190 -9.73 -4.44 -1.43
C LYS A 190 -10.76 -4.95 -0.42
N GLU A 191 -10.78 -4.38 0.79
CA GLU A 191 -11.73 -4.75 1.84
C GLU A 191 -13.19 -4.55 1.41
N LYS A 192 -13.45 -3.49 0.63
CA LYS A 192 -14.78 -3.14 0.11
C LYS A 192 -15.12 -3.82 -1.22
N LYS A 193 -14.25 -4.69 -1.74
CA LYS A 193 -14.42 -5.42 -3.01
C LYS A 193 -14.75 -4.51 -4.20
N ARG A 194 -14.09 -3.35 -4.26
CA ARG A 194 -14.21 -2.37 -5.36
C ARG A 194 -13.06 -2.56 -6.34
N GLU A 195 -13.20 -3.56 -7.21
CA GLU A 195 -12.10 -4.08 -8.04
C GLU A 195 -11.61 -3.09 -9.10
N ASP A 196 -12.50 -2.27 -9.69
CA ASP A 196 -12.15 -1.25 -10.70
C ASP A 196 -11.17 -0.20 -10.14
N ILE A 197 -11.54 0.41 -9.02
CA ILE A 197 -10.73 1.44 -8.37
C ILE A 197 -9.47 0.78 -7.80
N TYR A 198 -9.59 -0.40 -7.19
CA TYR A 198 -8.46 -1.17 -6.68
C TYR A 198 -7.40 -1.41 -7.76
N ILE A 199 -7.78 -1.87 -8.96
CA ILE A 199 -6.85 -2.08 -10.08
C ILE A 199 -6.23 -0.76 -10.52
N ARG A 200 -7.00 0.33 -10.62
CA ARG A 200 -6.43 1.65 -10.92
C ARG A 200 -5.34 2.06 -9.93
N TYR A 201 -5.53 1.81 -8.64
CA TYR A 201 -4.50 2.09 -7.62
C TYR A 201 -3.33 1.11 -7.65
N LEU A 202 -3.53 -0.16 -8.04
CA LEU A 202 -2.42 -1.10 -8.29
C LEU A 202 -1.50 -0.57 -9.39
N TYR A 203 -2.05 -0.07 -10.49
CA TYR A 203 -1.23 0.47 -11.59
C TYR A 203 -0.54 1.78 -11.20
N LYS A 204 -1.18 2.66 -10.43
CA LYS A 204 -0.51 3.84 -9.85
C LYS A 204 0.66 3.43 -8.95
N LEU A 205 0.47 2.42 -8.10
CA LEU A 205 1.53 1.90 -7.23
C LEU A 205 2.67 1.28 -8.04
N ARG A 206 2.34 0.49 -9.07
CA ARG A 206 3.33 -0.07 -10.00
C ARG A 206 4.15 1.03 -10.65
N ASP A 207 3.52 2.08 -11.15
CA ASP A 207 4.21 3.19 -11.81
C ASP A 207 5.17 3.90 -10.83
N LEU A 208 4.75 4.13 -9.59
CA LEU A 208 5.64 4.62 -8.52
C LEU A 208 6.83 3.68 -8.25
N HIS A 209 6.60 2.36 -8.28
CA HIS A 209 7.68 1.38 -8.13
C HIS A 209 8.67 1.43 -9.29
N LEU A 210 8.18 1.57 -10.52
CA LEU A 210 9.03 1.69 -11.71
C LEU A 210 9.88 2.97 -11.65
N ASP A 211 9.31 4.09 -11.21
CA ASP A 211 10.04 5.36 -11.01
C ASP A 211 11.18 5.21 -9.98
N CYS A 212 11.02 4.32 -8.99
CA CYS A 212 12.01 4.05 -7.95
C CYS A 212 12.91 2.84 -8.25
N GLU A 213 12.78 2.23 -9.44
CA GLU A 213 13.46 0.99 -9.85
C GLU A 213 13.20 -0.21 -8.92
N ASN A 214 12.05 -0.21 -8.25
CA ASN A 214 11.58 -1.26 -7.35
C ASN A 214 10.86 -2.36 -8.15
N TYR A 215 11.59 -3.05 -9.04
CA TYR A 215 11.00 -4.05 -9.95
C TYR A 215 10.35 -5.22 -9.22
N THR A 216 10.92 -5.66 -8.10
CA THR A 216 10.35 -6.75 -7.30
C THR A 216 8.97 -6.37 -6.75
N GLU A 217 8.83 -5.19 -6.15
CA GLU A 217 7.56 -4.73 -5.60
C GLU A 217 6.54 -4.44 -6.71
N ALA A 218 6.99 -3.95 -7.87
CA ALA A 218 6.13 -3.80 -9.06
C ALA A 218 5.57 -5.16 -9.54
N ALA A 219 6.39 -6.21 -9.53
CA ALA A 219 5.96 -7.57 -9.84
C ALA A 219 4.90 -8.09 -8.86
N TYR A 220 5.12 -7.93 -7.54
CA TYR A 220 4.14 -8.31 -6.52
C TYR A 220 2.84 -7.49 -6.63
N THR A 221 2.93 -6.23 -7.03
CA THR A 221 1.75 -5.38 -7.28
C THR A 221 0.92 -5.92 -8.44
N LEU A 222 1.54 -6.29 -9.56
CA LEU A 222 0.83 -6.91 -10.69
C LEU A 222 0.31 -8.31 -10.37
N LEU A 223 1.00 -9.06 -9.50
CA LEU A 223 0.54 -10.36 -9.05
C LEU A 223 -0.82 -10.26 -8.36
N LEU A 224 -1.06 -9.20 -7.57
CA LEU A 224 -2.37 -8.95 -6.96
C LEU A 224 -3.49 -8.72 -7.99
N HIS A 225 -3.19 -8.15 -9.16
CA HIS A 225 -4.16 -8.05 -10.26
C HIS A 225 -4.38 -9.42 -10.91
N ALA A 226 -3.32 -10.16 -11.14
CA ALA A 226 -3.40 -11.49 -11.75
C ALA A 226 -4.14 -12.51 -10.86
N GLU A 227 -4.15 -12.32 -9.54
CA GLU A 227 -4.95 -13.10 -8.57
C GLU A 227 -6.46 -12.90 -8.72
N LEU A 228 -6.92 -11.75 -9.24
CA LEU A 228 -8.34 -11.49 -9.50
C LEU A 228 -8.86 -12.17 -10.77
N LEU A 229 -7.96 -12.64 -11.63
CA LEU A 229 -8.30 -13.26 -12.91
C LEU A 229 -8.32 -14.79 -12.80
N GLU A 230 -9.22 -15.43 -13.54
CA GLU A 230 -9.24 -16.89 -13.67
C GLU A 230 -8.57 -17.32 -14.99
N TRP A 231 -8.01 -18.53 -15.01
CA TRP A 231 -7.57 -19.17 -16.26
C TRP A 231 -8.79 -19.66 -17.04
N SER A 232 -9.47 -18.73 -17.72
CA SER A 232 -10.69 -19.02 -18.47
C SER A 232 -10.79 -18.18 -19.75
N ASP A 233 -11.40 -18.77 -20.79
CA ASP A 233 -11.69 -18.11 -22.06
C ASP A 233 -12.88 -17.13 -21.98
N LYS A 234 -13.42 -16.89 -20.78
CA LYS A 234 -14.52 -15.94 -20.59
C LYS A 234 -14.03 -14.52 -20.89
N PRO A 235 -14.88 -13.67 -21.48
CA PRO A 235 -14.54 -12.27 -21.67
C PRO A 235 -14.24 -11.63 -20.31
N CYS A 236 -13.16 -10.86 -20.25
CA CYS A 236 -12.78 -10.13 -19.06
C CYS A 236 -13.81 -9.02 -18.81
N ALA A 237 -14.26 -8.88 -17.57
CA ALA A 237 -15.20 -7.82 -17.24
C ALA A 237 -14.51 -6.45 -17.38
N PRO A 238 -15.20 -5.40 -17.86
CA PRO A 238 -14.58 -4.10 -18.11
C PRO A 238 -13.85 -3.51 -16.88
N HIS A 239 -14.38 -3.75 -15.68
CA HIS A 239 -13.77 -3.30 -14.43
C HIS A 239 -12.43 -3.96 -14.09
N LEU A 240 -12.09 -5.10 -14.71
CA LEU A 240 -10.83 -5.81 -14.51
C LEU A 240 -9.73 -5.36 -15.49
N ILE A 241 -10.09 -4.54 -16.48
CA ILE A 241 -9.17 -4.08 -17.52
C ILE A 241 -8.59 -2.72 -17.09
N PRO A 242 -7.25 -2.59 -16.95
CA PRO A 242 -6.61 -1.39 -16.38
C PRO A 242 -6.78 -0.09 -17.18
N ARG A 243 -7.17 -0.19 -18.45
CA ARG A 243 -7.33 0.94 -19.38
C ARG A 243 -8.49 0.67 -20.32
N ASP A 244 -9.19 1.74 -20.69
CA ASP A 244 -10.22 1.75 -21.75
C ASP A 244 -9.57 1.46 -23.11
N GLY A 245 -9.18 0.20 -23.35
CA GLY A 245 -8.85 -0.30 -24.66
C GLY A 245 -10.10 -0.83 -25.33
N GLU A 246 -10.28 -0.55 -26.62
CA GLU A 246 -11.36 -1.17 -27.44
C GLU A 246 -11.19 -2.69 -27.57
N HIS A 247 -10.05 -3.23 -27.16
CA HIS A 247 -9.75 -4.66 -27.24
C HIS A 247 -10.47 -5.45 -26.15
N VAL A 248 -11.27 -6.42 -26.58
CA VAL A 248 -11.95 -7.38 -25.69
C VAL A 248 -10.96 -8.48 -25.33
N TRP A 249 -10.39 -8.38 -24.14
CA TRP A 249 -9.51 -9.42 -23.58
C TRP A 249 -10.34 -10.57 -23.02
N THR A 250 -9.91 -11.81 -23.20
CA THR A 250 -10.31 -12.91 -22.30
C THR A 250 -9.56 -12.80 -20.97
N GLN A 251 -10.11 -13.37 -19.89
CA GLN A 251 -9.41 -13.40 -18.60
C GLN A 251 -8.07 -14.13 -18.70
N GLN A 252 -8.03 -15.22 -19.47
CA GLN A 252 -6.83 -15.99 -19.74
C GLN A 252 -5.74 -15.16 -20.44
N GLU A 253 -6.06 -14.48 -21.55
CA GLU A 253 -5.07 -13.68 -22.29
C GLU A 253 -4.51 -12.53 -21.43
N LEU A 254 -5.38 -11.86 -20.66
CA LEU A 254 -4.94 -10.80 -19.77
C LEU A 254 -4.03 -11.35 -18.67
N LYS A 255 -4.39 -12.50 -18.07
CA LYS A 255 -3.60 -13.14 -17.03
C LYS A 255 -2.25 -13.62 -17.54
N GLU A 256 -2.21 -14.21 -18.73
CA GLU A 256 -0.97 -14.60 -19.40
C GLU A 256 -0.05 -13.40 -19.62
N ARG A 257 -0.58 -12.31 -20.18
CA ARG A 257 0.18 -11.07 -20.41
C ARG A 257 0.77 -10.53 -19.10
N LEU A 258 -0.03 -10.52 -18.02
CA LEU A 258 0.43 -10.12 -16.69
C LEU A 258 1.55 -11.03 -16.20
N PHE A 259 1.42 -12.35 -16.34
CA PHE A 259 2.45 -13.30 -15.93
C PHE A 259 3.77 -13.07 -16.67
N GLN A 260 3.71 -12.81 -17.99
CA GLN A 260 4.89 -12.48 -18.78
C GLN A 260 5.56 -11.17 -18.31
N GLU A 261 4.78 -10.13 -18.03
CA GLU A 261 5.28 -8.85 -17.49
C GLU A 261 5.89 -9.02 -16.09
N ILE A 262 5.21 -9.77 -15.21
CA ILE A 262 5.67 -10.10 -13.85
C ILE A 262 7.01 -10.85 -13.90
N ILE A 263 7.15 -11.86 -14.75
CA ILE A 263 8.39 -12.63 -14.90
C ILE A 263 9.55 -11.71 -15.34
N CYS A 264 9.30 -10.75 -16.23
CA CYS A 264 10.30 -9.77 -16.66
C CYS A 264 10.74 -8.86 -15.50
N TYR A 265 9.80 -8.39 -14.67
CA TYR A 265 10.14 -7.59 -13.49
C TYR A 265 10.86 -8.41 -12.41
N LEU A 266 10.49 -9.67 -12.20
CA LEU A 266 11.19 -10.56 -11.27
C LEU A 266 12.62 -10.86 -11.72
N ASP A 267 12.88 -11.00 -13.04
CA ASP A 267 14.24 -11.14 -13.58
C ASP A 267 15.07 -9.88 -13.28
N LYS A 268 14.54 -8.69 -13.56
CA LYS A 268 15.21 -7.41 -13.23
C LYS A 268 15.47 -7.26 -11.73
N GLY A 269 14.52 -7.70 -10.90
CA GLY A 269 14.63 -7.72 -9.45
C GLY A 269 15.44 -8.89 -8.88
N LYS A 270 16.01 -9.77 -9.72
CA LYS A 270 16.80 -10.96 -9.35
C LYS A 270 16.05 -11.95 -8.43
N MET A 271 14.71 -11.98 -8.53
CA MET A 271 13.81 -12.87 -7.80
C MET A 271 13.46 -14.11 -8.63
N TRP A 272 14.50 -14.84 -9.03
CA TRP A 272 14.40 -15.93 -10.00
C TRP A 272 13.61 -17.13 -9.48
N GLU A 273 13.64 -17.41 -8.17
CA GLU A 273 12.88 -18.48 -7.54
C GLU A 273 11.36 -18.30 -7.77
N LYS A 274 10.87 -17.07 -7.58
CA LYS A 274 9.47 -16.73 -7.83
C LYS A 274 9.15 -16.68 -9.32
N ALA A 275 10.09 -16.21 -10.14
CA ALA A 275 9.93 -16.19 -11.60
C ALA A 275 9.77 -17.61 -12.17
N ILE A 276 10.55 -18.58 -11.68
CA ILE A 276 10.43 -20.00 -12.03
C ILE A 276 9.10 -20.57 -11.56
N GLU A 277 8.63 -20.23 -10.35
CA GLU A 277 7.34 -20.69 -9.84
C GLU A 277 6.18 -20.28 -10.77
N LEU A 278 6.13 -19.00 -11.16
CA LEU A 278 5.12 -18.48 -12.08
C LEU A 278 5.32 -19.04 -13.50
N GLY A 279 6.57 -19.18 -13.94
CA GLY A 279 6.90 -19.79 -15.21
C GLY A 279 6.43 -21.25 -15.30
N LYS A 280 6.49 -22.03 -14.22
CA LYS A 280 5.96 -23.40 -14.19
C LYS A 280 4.45 -23.44 -14.31
N GLN A 281 3.75 -22.50 -13.68
CA GLN A 281 2.29 -22.39 -13.81
C GLN A 281 1.92 -22.06 -15.27
N LEU A 282 2.60 -21.08 -15.87
CA LEU A 282 2.36 -20.69 -17.25
C LEU A 282 2.73 -21.80 -18.25
N ALA A 283 3.83 -22.51 -18.03
CA ALA A 283 4.24 -23.64 -18.86
C ALA A 283 3.18 -24.75 -18.89
N LYS A 284 2.60 -25.07 -17.72
CA LYS A 284 1.52 -26.05 -17.61
C LYS A 284 0.28 -25.62 -18.42
N MET A 285 -0.03 -24.32 -18.44
CA MET A 285 -1.14 -23.79 -19.23
C MET A 285 -0.88 -23.88 -20.74
N HIS A 286 0.33 -23.53 -21.19
CA HIS A 286 0.70 -23.67 -22.60
C HIS A 286 0.73 -25.13 -23.07
N GLU A 287 1.17 -26.06 -22.22
CA GLU A 287 1.24 -27.49 -22.57
C GLU A 287 -0.14 -28.15 -22.66
N ILE A 288 -1.02 -27.87 -21.69
CA ILE A 288 -2.28 -28.63 -21.51
C ILE A 288 -3.50 -27.93 -22.11
N HIS A 289 -3.55 -26.59 -22.06
CA HIS A 289 -4.75 -25.83 -22.39
C HIS A 289 -4.64 -25.07 -23.71
N MET A 290 -3.54 -24.33 -23.92
CA MET A 290 -3.37 -23.47 -25.10
C MET A 290 -2.68 -24.19 -26.26
N PHE A 291 -1.92 -25.26 -25.98
CA PHE A 291 -1.08 -25.98 -26.93
C PHE A 291 -0.10 -25.10 -27.72
N ASP A 292 0.31 -23.96 -27.14
CA ASP A 292 1.32 -23.08 -27.73
C ASP A 292 2.72 -23.54 -27.33
N PHE A 293 3.27 -24.45 -28.14
CA PHE A 293 4.59 -24.99 -27.90
C PHE A 293 5.74 -24.02 -28.22
N MET A 294 5.48 -22.95 -28.98
CA MET A 294 6.50 -21.94 -29.28
C MET A 294 6.76 -21.08 -28.06
N GLU A 295 5.69 -20.54 -27.44
CA GLU A 295 5.82 -19.79 -26.18
C GLU A 295 6.31 -20.67 -25.03
N LEU A 296 5.87 -21.94 -24.98
CA LEU A 296 6.38 -22.90 -24.01
C LEU A 296 7.91 -23.10 -24.14
N SER A 297 8.43 -23.22 -25.38
CA SER A 297 9.86 -23.37 -25.64
C SER A 297 10.66 -22.18 -25.10
N GLU A 298 10.21 -20.95 -25.39
CA GLU A 298 10.86 -19.74 -24.88
C GLU A 298 10.78 -19.62 -23.37
N LEU A 299 9.66 -20.00 -22.77
CA LEU A 299 9.48 -20.02 -21.32
C LEU A 299 10.42 -21.03 -20.63
N LEU A 300 10.59 -22.22 -21.21
CA LEU A 300 11.52 -23.23 -20.68
C LEU A 300 12.98 -22.77 -20.79
N LYS A 301 13.37 -22.10 -21.89
CA LYS A 301 14.70 -21.47 -22.01
C LYS A 301 14.94 -20.41 -20.93
N LYS A 302 13.93 -19.56 -20.65
CA LYS A 302 14.00 -18.58 -19.56
C LYS A 302 14.16 -19.27 -18.19
N GLN A 303 13.40 -20.33 -17.92
CA GLN A 303 13.55 -21.10 -16.67
C GLN A 303 14.94 -21.72 -16.54
N ALA A 304 15.49 -22.29 -17.61
CA ALA A 304 16.86 -22.83 -17.61
C ALA A 304 17.89 -21.74 -17.24
N LYS A 305 17.78 -20.56 -17.85
CA LYS A 305 18.62 -19.39 -17.52
C LYS A 305 18.49 -18.98 -16.05
N PHE A 306 17.27 -18.97 -15.50
CA PHE A 306 17.05 -18.64 -14.09
C PHE A 306 17.71 -19.64 -13.14
N TYR A 307 17.67 -20.94 -13.42
CA TYR A 307 18.38 -21.93 -12.61
C TYR A 307 19.89 -21.70 -12.63
N GLU A 308 20.47 -21.39 -13.80
CA GLU A 308 21.89 -21.08 -13.95
C GLU A 308 22.26 -19.82 -13.15
N GLN A 309 21.44 -18.77 -13.25
CA GLN A 309 21.63 -17.52 -12.51
C GLN A 309 21.55 -17.72 -10.98
N ILE A 310 20.61 -18.52 -10.47
CA ILE A 310 20.51 -18.83 -9.04
C ILE A 310 21.83 -19.44 -8.51
N MET A 311 22.42 -20.35 -9.29
CA MET A 311 23.62 -21.07 -8.88
C MET A 311 24.90 -20.26 -9.02
N HIS A 312 25.03 -19.44 -10.08
CA HIS A 312 26.31 -18.84 -10.45
C HIS A 312 26.36 -17.31 -10.32
N ALA A 313 25.23 -16.61 -10.39
CA ALA A 313 25.24 -15.16 -10.31
C ALA A 313 25.38 -14.66 -8.88
N MET A 314 26.21 -13.64 -8.69
CA MET A 314 26.33 -12.94 -7.41
C MET A 314 25.04 -12.15 -7.15
N ARG A 315 24.43 -12.39 -6.00
CA ARG A 315 23.23 -11.67 -5.53
C ARG A 315 23.54 -10.91 -4.24
N PRO A 316 23.45 -9.57 -4.23
CA PRO A 316 23.58 -8.79 -3.00
C PRO A 316 22.48 -9.18 -2.00
N GLN A 317 22.86 -9.39 -0.74
CA GLN A 317 21.91 -9.69 0.32
C GLN A 317 21.29 -8.38 0.83
N PRO A 318 19.95 -8.27 0.92
CA PRO A 318 19.33 -7.08 1.48
C PRO A 318 19.55 -7.03 3.00
N GLU A 319 19.85 -5.83 3.50
CA GLU A 319 19.75 -5.54 4.94
C GLU A 319 18.32 -5.16 5.30
N TYR A 320 17.97 -5.35 6.58
CA TYR A 320 16.66 -4.99 7.11
C TYR A 320 16.82 -4.01 8.28
N PHE A 321 15.97 -2.98 8.30
CA PHE A 321 16.01 -1.91 9.29
C PHE A 321 14.68 -1.82 10.02
N ALA A 322 14.68 -1.87 11.35
CA ALA A 322 13.51 -1.52 12.14
C ALA A 322 13.47 0.00 12.33
N VAL A 323 12.31 0.59 12.06
CA VAL A 323 12.06 2.03 12.21
C VAL A 323 10.83 2.24 13.09
N GLY A 324 11.02 2.88 14.24
CA GLY A 324 9.95 3.29 15.15
C GLY A 324 9.69 4.79 15.02
N TYR A 325 8.43 5.16 14.78
CA TYR A 325 8.00 6.56 14.72
C TYR A 325 7.23 6.90 16.00
N HIS A 326 7.80 7.71 16.88
CA HIS A 326 7.25 7.97 18.21
C HIS A 326 6.95 9.46 18.43
N GLY A 327 5.83 9.73 19.10
CA GLY A 327 5.34 11.08 19.38
C GLY A 327 4.16 11.50 18.50
N LEU A 328 3.36 12.43 19.02
CA LEU A 328 2.11 12.89 18.43
C LEU A 328 2.33 13.75 17.16
N GLY A 329 3.56 14.20 16.92
CA GLY A 329 3.93 14.98 15.73
C GLY A 329 3.88 14.19 14.43
N PHE A 330 3.83 12.85 14.47
CA PHE A 330 3.67 12.02 13.28
C PHE A 330 2.20 11.88 12.85
N PRO A 331 1.94 11.67 11.53
CA PRO A 331 0.64 11.26 11.03
C PRO A 331 0.13 10.00 11.72
N SER A 332 -1.19 9.83 11.83
CA SER A 332 -1.83 8.73 12.56
C SER A 332 -1.40 7.33 12.08
N PHE A 333 -1.05 7.17 10.81
CA PHE A 333 -0.61 5.89 10.25
C PHE A 333 0.85 5.52 10.58
N LEU A 334 1.67 6.48 11.03
CA LEU A 334 3.05 6.25 11.50
C LEU A 334 3.16 6.32 13.03
N ARG A 335 2.36 7.20 13.65
CA ARG A 335 2.43 7.51 15.07
C ARG A 335 2.43 6.28 15.96
N ASN A 336 3.47 6.16 16.79
CA ASN A 336 3.69 5.11 17.78
C ASN A 336 3.63 3.70 17.19
N LYS A 337 4.08 3.57 15.94
CA LYS A 337 4.18 2.29 15.21
C LYS A 337 5.61 2.01 14.81
N MET A 338 5.90 0.72 14.66
CA MET A 338 7.19 0.23 14.19
C MET A 338 7.01 -0.47 12.85
N PHE A 339 7.95 -0.25 11.95
CA PHE A 339 7.97 -0.81 10.61
C PHE A 339 9.33 -1.46 10.36
N ILE A 340 9.33 -2.60 9.68
CA ILE A 340 10.56 -3.18 9.15
C ILE A 340 10.69 -2.72 7.70
N TYR A 341 11.85 -2.20 7.34
CA TYR A 341 12.24 -1.78 6.01
C TYR A 341 13.24 -2.78 5.44
N ARG A 342 13.05 -3.13 4.17
CA ARG A 342 13.99 -3.86 3.34
C ARG A 342 14.87 -2.86 2.60
N GLY A 343 16.16 -2.88 2.89
CA GLY A 343 17.15 -2.03 2.24
C GLY A 343 17.29 -2.32 0.74
N LYS A 344 17.72 -1.29 0.01
CA LYS A 344 18.21 -1.43 -1.37
C LYS A 344 19.53 -2.22 -1.40
N GLU A 345 19.96 -2.58 -2.61
CA GLU A 345 21.25 -3.27 -2.79
C GLU A 345 22.38 -2.39 -2.22
N TYR A 346 23.16 -2.95 -1.28
CA TYR A 346 24.28 -2.28 -0.61
C TYR A 346 23.92 -1.01 0.19
N GLU A 347 22.68 -0.89 0.64
CA GLU A 347 22.26 0.20 1.53
C GLU A 347 22.61 -0.16 2.99
N TRP A 348 23.39 0.71 3.65
CA TRP A 348 23.77 0.56 5.06
C TRP A 348 22.86 1.38 5.98
N LEU A 349 22.88 1.06 7.28
CA LEU A 349 22.06 1.72 8.28
C LEU A 349 22.27 3.24 8.32
N GLU A 350 23.51 3.72 8.17
CA GLU A 350 23.86 5.14 8.20
C GLU A 350 23.23 5.89 7.02
N ASP A 351 23.37 5.35 5.81
CA ASP A 351 22.82 5.93 4.59
C ASP A 351 21.28 5.96 4.64
N PHE A 352 20.69 4.84 5.06
CA PHE A 352 19.25 4.71 5.26
C PHE A 352 18.74 5.71 6.32
N SER A 353 19.41 5.81 7.46
CA SER A 353 19.03 6.72 8.54
C SER A 353 19.08 8.18 8.10
N LEU A 354 20.11 8.57 7.34
CA LEU A 354 20.23 9.94 6.81
C LEU A 354 19.10 10.26 5.84
N LYS A 355 18.82 9.35 4.91
CA LYS A 355 17.71 9.48 3.96
C LYS A 355 16.37 9.56 4.69
N LEU A 356 16.15 8.73 5.71
CA LEU A 356 14.93 8.76 6.51
C LEU A 356 14.76 10.10 7.25
N LEU A 357 15.83 10.61 7.87
CA LEU A 357 15.77 11.90 8.57
C LEU A 357 15.59 13.08 7.62
N SER A 358 16.09 13.01 6.38
CA SER A 358 15.81 14.06 5.38
C SER A 358 14.32 14.16 5.01
N GLN A 359 13.56 13.06 5.14
CA GLN A 359 12.11 13.06 4.91
C GLN A 359 11.34 13.67 6.09
N PHE A 360 11.95 13.72 7.28
CA PHE A 360 11.36 14.29 8.48
C PHE A 360 12.30 15.30 9.13
N PRO A 361 12.40 16.53 8.61
CA PRO A 361 13.34 17.54 9.11
C PRO A 361 13.17 17.89 10.59
N ASN A 362 11.96 17.73 11.13
CA ASN A 362 11.65 18.00 12.54
C ASN A 362 11.86 16.78 13.46
N ALA A 363 12.26 15.63 12.91
CA ALA A 363 12.45 14.41 13.67
C ALA A 363 13.83 14.35 14.32
N VAL A 364 13.85 13.93 15.58
CA VAL A 364 15.06 13.68 16.35
C VAL A 364 15.38 12.20 16.33
N ARG A 365 16.59 11.84 15.90
CA ARG A 365 17.07 10.44 15.95
C ARG A 365 17.28 10.02 17.40
N MET A 366 16.65 8.92 17.79
CA MET A 366 16.86 8.30 19.08
C MET A 366 18.19 7.54 19.12
N THR A 367 18.88 7.59 20.25
CA THR A 367 20.15 6.87 20.48
C THR A 367 19.93 5.48 21.08
N SER A 368 18.83 5.29 21.82
CA SER A 368 18.47 4.01 22.40
C SER A 368 17.67 3.16 21.42
N THR A 369 17.95 1.85 21.40
CA THR A 369 17.15 0.83 20.71
C THR A 369 16.10 0.18 21.61
N ALA A 370 16.05 0.57 22.90
CA ALA A 370 14.99 0.14 23.81
C ALA A 370 13.64 0.76 23.42
N PRO A 371 12.50 0.12 23.74
CA PRO A 371 11.20 0.72 23.58
C PRO A 371 11.13 2.09 24.29
N PRO A 372 10.62 3.15 23.63
CA PRO A 372 10.45 4.45 24.26
C PRO A 372 9.41 4.39 25.38
N GLY A 373 9.61 5.24 26.39
CA GLY A 373 8.61 5.47 27.44
C GLY A 373 7.40 6.28 26.95
N ASP A 374 6.36 6.30 27.78
CA ASP A 374 5.12 7.03 27.50
C ASP A 374 5.32 8.55 27.36
N ASP A 375 6.38 9.08 27.97
CA ASP A 375 6.82 10.46 27.86
C ASP A 375 7.17 10.84 26.42
N ILE A 376 7.91 9.98 25.72
CA ILE A 376 8.28 10.18 24.31
C ILE A 376 7.07 9.92 23.41
N CYS A 377 6.32 8.84 23.67
CA CYS A 377 5.17 8.45 22.85
C CYS A 377 4.03 9.49 22.84
N ASN A 378 3.83 10.20 23.96
CA ASN A 378 2.81 11.24 24.10
C ASN A 378 3.36 12.66 23.89
N SER A 379 4.66 12.81 23.62
CA SER A 379 5.26 14.11 23.34
C SER A 379 4.71 14.69 22.03
N PRO A 380 4.62 16.03 21.89
CA PRO A 380 4.26 16.66 20.62
C PRO A 380 5.37 16.55 19.56
N GLY A 381 6.57 16.11 19.94
CA GLY A 381 7.73 16.00 19.06
C GLY A 381 7.65 14.80 18.10
N GLN A 382 8.62 14.75 17.18
CA GLN A 382 8.85 13.62 16.28
C GLN A 382 10.16 12.95 16.68
N HIS A 383 10.09 11.68 17.10
CA HIS A 383 11.25 10.89 17.49
C HIS A 383 11.33 9.64 16.61
N ILE A 384 12.48 9.43 15.96
CA ILE A 384 12.70 8.28 15.08
C ILE A 384 13.75 7.36 15.71
N GLN A 385 13.35 6.12 15.95
CA GLN A 385 14.25 5.04 16.32
C GLN A 385 14.59 4.23 15.06
N CYS A 386 15.87 3.96 14.81
CA CYS A 386 16.30 3.20 13.64
C CYS A 386 17.50 2.31 13.95
N PHE A 387 17.41 1.01 13.64
CA PHE A 387 18.47 0.02 13.85
C PHE A 387 18.33 -1.20 12.92
N THR A 388 19.43 -1.90 12.66
CA THR A 388 19.44 -3.11 11.82
C THR A 388 18.84 -4.31 12.55
N VAL A 389 18.03 -5.09 11.85
CA VAL A 389 17.45 -6.35 12.32
C VAL A 389 17.84 -7.49 11.39
N LYS A 390 17.96 -8.70 11.95
CA LYS A 390 18.30 -9.91 11.17
C LYS A 390 17.04 -10.68 10.80
N PRO A 391 16.82 -11.03 9.53
CA PRO A 391 15.70 -11.89 9.16
C PRO A 391 15.88 -13.30 9.74
N VAL A 392 14.78 -13.93 10.11
CA VAL A 392 14.75 -15.31 10.61
C VAL A 392 14.40 -16.25 9.47
N LEU A 393 15.29 -17.19 9.18
CA LEU A 393 15.08 -18.21 8.14
C LEU A 393 13.87 -19.09 8.49
N THR A 394 12.85 -19.07 7.63
CA THR A 394 11.78 -20.06 7.65
C THR A 394 12.05 -21.09 6.56
N VAL A 395 12.61 -22.25 6.93
CA VAL A 395 12.94 -23.29 5.96
C VAL A 395 11.66 -23.82 5.28
N PRO A 396 11.54 -23.72 3.95
CA PRO A 396 10.42 -24.30 3.22
C PRO A 396 10.28 -25.80 3.50
N GLN A 397 9.05 -26.28 3.74
CA GLN A 397 8.80 -27.69 4.07
C GLN A 397 9.39 -28.67 3.05
N ARG A 398 9.42 -28.28 1.76
CA ARG A 398 10.00 -29.07 0.67
C ARG A 398 11.51 -29.34 0.79
N PHE A 399 12.21 -28.58 1.61
CA PHE A 399 13.66 -28.67 1.85
C PHE A 399 14.01 -29.31 3.18
N LYS A 400 13.02 -29.54 4.06
CA LYS A 400 13.25 -30.21 5.33
C LYS A 400 13.87 -31.59 5.08
N ASP A 401 14.93 -31.90 5.83
CA ASP A 401 15.68 -33.16 5.78
C ASP A 401 16.38 -33.46 4.43
N LYS A 402 16.55 -32.45 3.56
CA LYS A 402 17.29 -32.55 2.30
C LYS A 402 18.60 -31.77 2.37
N GLY A 403 19.67 -32.32 1.79
CA GLY A 403 20.94 -31.62 1.61
C GLY A 403 20.85 -30.56 0.52
N VAL A 404 20.19 -29.44 0.80
CA VAL A 404 20.01 -28.33 -0.16
C VAL A 404 21.29 -27.49 -0.20
N PRO A 405 21.82 -27.16 -1.39
CA PRO A 405 22.97 -26.27 -1.52
C PRO A 405 22.74 -24.92 -0.83
N GLU A 406 23.77 -24.43 -0.13
CA GLU A 406 23.71 -23.19 0.64
C GLU A 406 23.35 -21.97 -0.23
N GLN A 407 23.76 -21.98 -1.50
CA GLN A 407 23.41 -20.94 -2.46
C GLN A 407 21.89 -20.75 -2.62
N ILE A 408 21.11 -21.82 -2.52
CA ILE A 408 19.65 -21.78 -2.57
C ILE A 408 19.09 -21.34 -1.21
N LEU A 409 19.63 -21.85 -0.11
CA LEU A 409 19.17 -21.50 1.24
C LEU A 409 19.42 -20.02 1.57
N ASN A 410 20.51 -19.44 1.09
CA ASN A 410 20.85 -18.02 1.28
C ASN A 410 19.77 -17.07 0.77
N TYR A 411 19.05 -17.43 -0.30
CA TYR A 411 17.89 -16.66 -0.76
C TYR A 411 16.80 -16.64 0.30
N TYR A 412 16.40 -17.80 0.83
CA TYR A 412 15.34 -17.93 1.83
C TYR A 412 15.72 -17.39 3.22
N ARG A 413 17.02 -17.24 3.51
CA ARG A 413 17.50 -16.55 4.73
C ARG A 413 17.10 -15.07 4.72
N HIS A 414 17.05 -14.45 3.54
CA HIS A 414 16.84 -13.01 3.38
C HIS A 414 15.55 -12.65 2.63
N ASN A 415 14.84 -13.62 2.08
CA ASN A 415 13.62 -13.46 1.30
C ASN A 415 12.60 -14.53 1.71
N GLU A 416 11.32 -14.25 1.45
CA GLU A 416 10.16 -14.99 1.97
C GLU A 416 10.07 -15.02 3.51
N VAL A 417 10.54 -13.94 4.14
CA VAL A 417 10.61 -13.78 5.60
C VAL A 417 9.57 -12.79 6.12
N ASP A 418 8.98 -13.10 7.28
CA ASP A 418 8.06 -12.25 8.05
C ASP A 418 8.50 -12.04 9.51
N GLN A 419 9.61 -12.67 9.91
CA GLN A 419 10.16 -12.62 11.27
C GLN A 419 11.55 -12.02 11.26
N PHE A 420 11.81 -11.14 12.24
CA PHE A 420 13.07 -10.41 12.35
C PHE A 420 13.53 -10.36 13.80
N GLN A 421 14.82 -10.54 14.03
CA GLN A 421 15.42 -10.52 15.35
C GLN A 421 16.38 -9.36 15.53
N TYR A 422 16.27 -8.72 16.69
CA TYR A 422 17.24 -7.76 17.19
C TYR A 422 17.79 -8.30 18.51
N SER A 423 19.12 -8.34 18.64
CA SER A 423 19.79 -8.85 19.83
C SER A 423 20.59 -7.72 20.47
N ARG A 424 20.24 -7.36 21.71
CA ARG A 424 20.91 -6.32 22.48
C ARG A 424 21.66 -6.95 23.66
N PRO A 425 23.00 -6.81 23.72
CA PRO A 425 23.75 -7.33 24.86
C PRO A 425 23.53 -6.42 26.08
N PHE A 426 23.35 -7.04 27.24
CA PHE A 426 23.31 -6.36 28.53
C PHE A 426 23.97 -7.24 29.61
N ARG A 427 24.37 -6.65 30.74
CA ARG A 427 25.08 -7.37 31.79
C ARG A 427 24.20 -7.57 33.01
N LYS A 428 24.23 -8.79 33.56
CA LYS A 428 23.71 -9.10 34.89
C LYS A 428 24.88 -9.55 35.76
N GLY A 429 25.25 -8.76 36.78
CA GLY A 429 26.34 -9.05 37.71
C GLY A 429 27.61 -8.20 37.49
N GLU A 430 28.64 -8.45 38.31
CA GLU A 430 29.93 -7.76 38.23
C GLU A 430 30.74 -8.22 37.01
N LYS A 431 31.50 -7.28 36.42
CA LYS A 431 32.30 -7.57 35.23
C LYS A 431 33.54 -8.37 35.64
N ASP A 432 33.60 -9.62 35.21
CA ASP A 432 34.82 -10.41 35.23
C ASP A 432 35.77 -9.91 34.10
N PRO A 433 36.99 -9.43 34.43
CA PRO A 433 37.96 -8.99 33.43
C PRO A 433 38.49 -10.12 32.54
N ASP A 434 38.54 -11.36 33.05
CA ASP A 434 39.09 -12.52 32.34
C ASP A 434 38.05 -13.23 31.48
N ASN A 435 36.76 -13.12 31.83
CA ASN A 435 35.64 -13.70 31.07
C ASN A 435 34.45 -12.75 30.96
N GLU A 436 34.54 -11.80 30.03
CA GLU A 436 33.46 -10.85 29.78
C GLU A 436 32.17 -11.49 29.23
N PHE A 437 32.24 -12.73 28.74
CA PHE A 437 31.10 -13.48 28.22
C PHE A 437 30.25 -14.10 29.33
N ALA A 438 30.83 -14.44 30.48
CA ALA A 438 30.13 -15.13 31.57
C ALA A 438 28.94 -14.35 32.16
N THR A 439 28.98 -13.02 32.08
CA THR A 439 27.93 -12.13 32.61
C THR A 439 27.16 -11.39 31.51
N MET A 440 27.43 -11.72 30.24
CA MET A 440 26.80 -11.09 29.08
C MET A 440 25.52 -11.83 28.68
N TRP A 441 24.39 -11.24 29.03
CA TRP A 441 23.06 -11.67 28.61
C TRP A 441 22.69 -10.97 27.31
N ILE A 442 21.78 -11.59 26.55
CA ILE A 442 21.22 -10.97 25.36
C ILE A 442 19.71 -10.81 25.55
N GLU A 443 19.22 -9.59 25.37
CA GLU A 443 17.81 -9.32 25.19
C GLU A 443 17.51 -9.44 23.69
N ARG A 444 16.80 -10.50 23.30
CA ARG A 444 16.41 -10.72 21.91
C ARG A 444 14.95 -10.33 21.72
N THR A 445 14.72 -9.37 20.84
CA THR A 445 13.38 -9.00 20.41
C THR A 445 13.11 -9.62 19.05
N THR A 446 12.01 -10.37 18.94
CA THR A 446 11.51 -10.91 17.67
C THR A 446 10.31 -10.11 17.22
N TYR A 447 10.40 -9.51 16.03
CA TYR A 447 9.35 -8.74 15.38
C TYR A 447 8.69 -9.59 14.30
N ILE A 448 7.35 -9.55 14.23
CA ILE A 448 6.55 -10.22 13.19
C ILE A 448 5.85 -9.16 12.37
N THR A 449 6.08 -9.14 11.06
CA THR A 449 5.51 -8.14 10.16
C THR A 449 4.16 -8.55 9.60
N ALA A 450 3.40 -7.55 9.11
CA ALA A 450 2.07 -7.77 8.57
C ALA A 450 2.04 -8.70 7.34
N TYR A 451 3.08 -8.64 6.53
CA TYR A 451 3.30 -9.40 5.30
C TYR A 451 4.76 -9.86 5.21
N ARG A 452 5.02 -10.84 4.32
CA ARG A 452 6.36 -11.33 4.01
C ARG A 452 7.11 -10.39 3.07
N PHE A 453 8.43 -10.39 3.18
CA PHE A 453 9.34 -9.71 2.26
C PHE A 453 9.97 -10.70 1.27
N PRO A 454 10.20 -10.32 0.00
CA PRO A 454 9.60 -9.14 -0.65
C PRO A 454 8.08 -9.24 -0.74
N GLY A 455 7.42 -8.08 -0.85
CA GLY A 455 5.97 -7.97 -1.02
C GLY A 455 5.61 -6.75 -1.86
N ILE A 456 4.41 -6.20 -1.64
CA ILE A 456 3.93 -5.01 -2.37
C ILE A 456 4.66 -3.70 -2.00
N LEU A 457 5.39 -3.67 -0.88
CA LEU A 457 6.19 -2.55 -0.44
C LEU A 457 7.53 -3.05 0.09
N LYS A 458 8.48 -2.13 0.20
CA LYS A 458 9.76 -2.35 0.87
C LYS A 458 9.67 -2.20 2.39
N TRP A 459 8.50 -1.90 2.95
CA TRP A 459 8.33 -1.83 4.40
C TRP A 459 6.95 -2.29 4.83
N PHE A 460 6.89 -2.91 6.01
CA PHE A 460 5.65 -3.40 6.60
C PHE A 460 5.61 -3.13 8.10
N GLU A 461 4.41 -2.82 8.59
CA GLU A 461 4.14 -2.62 10.02
C GLU A 461 4.40 -3.92 10.80
N VAL A 462 5.01 -3.77 11.97
CA VAL A 462 5.17 -4.83 12.96
C VAL A 462 3.82 -5.08 13.64
N LYS A 463 3.27 -6.28 13.51
CA LYS A 463 2.01 -6.68 14.15
C LYS A 463 2.19 -7.12 15.59
N SER A 464 3.30 -7.79 15.88
CA SER A 464 3.64 -8.25 17.22
C SER A 464 5.14 -8.26 17.43
N ALA A 465 5.54 -8.06 18.68
CA ALA A 465 6.90 -8.17 19.13
C ALA A 465 6.94 -9.02 20.40
N SER A 466 7.90 -9.94 20.49
CA SER A 466 8.17 -10.73 21.69
C SER A 466 9.61 -10.50 22.14
N VAL A 467 9.83 -10.42 23.45
CA VAL A 467 11.14 -10.23 24.06
C VAL A 467 11.50 -11.48 24.86
N GLU A 468 12.70 -12.00 24.64
CA GLU A 468 13.26 -13.12 25.38
C GLU A 468 14.67 -12.78 25.88
N GLU A 469 15.01 -13.28 27.06
CA GLU A 469 16.36 -13.16 27.62
C GLU A 469 17.14 -14.44 27.38
N ILE A 470 18.30 -14.31 26.74
CA ILE A 470 19.19 -15.41 26.41
C ILE A 470 20.35 -15.39 27.38
N SER A 471 20.56 -16.54 28.04
CA SER A 471 21.65 -16.71 28.98
C SER A 471 23.02 -16.69 28.29
N PRO A 472 24.09 -16.31 29.02
CA PRO A 472 25.47 -16.38 28.54
C PRO A 472 25.84 -17.72 27.88
N LEU A 473 25.39 -18.83 28.46
CA LEU A 473 25.67 -20.18 27.93
C LEU A 473 24.96 -20.42 26.60
N MET A 474 23.68 -20.06 26.49
CA MET A 474 22.94 -20.21 25.24
C MET A 474 23.52 -19.32 24.14
N ASN A 475 23.93 -18.09 24.47
CA ASN A 475 24.64 -17.21 23.55
C ASN A 475 25.96 -17.82 23.06
N ALA A 476 26.73 -18.46 23.96
CA ALA A 476 27.95 -19.17 23.58
C ALA A 476 27.67 -20.35 22.64
N ILE A 477 26.61 -21.12 22.88
CA ILE A 477 26.18 -22.23 22.00
C ILE A 477 25.84 -21.68 20.60
N GLU A 478 24.98 -20.67 20.50
CA GLU A 478 24.61 -20.05 19.22
C GLU A 478 25.82 -19.47 18.48
N THR A 479 26.77 -18.88 19.21
CA THR A 479 28.01 -18.35 18.63
C THR A 479 28.87 -19.46 18.01
N MET A 480 28.98 -20.60 18.69
CA MET A 480 29.70 -21.77 18.18
C MET A 480 28.97 -22.42 17.00
N GLU A 481 27.64 -22.52 17.05
CA GLU A 481 26.83 -23.05 15.95
C GLU A 481 26.98 -22.19 14.69
N MET A 482 26.89 -20.87 14.82
CA MET A 482 27.13 -19.95 13.69
C MET A 482 28.56 -20.05 13.14
N ALA A 483 29.56 -20.21 14.00
CA ALA A 483 30.95 -20.38 13.55
C ALA A 483 31.13 -21.69 12.77
N ASN A 484 30.53 -22.78 13.26
CA ASN A 484 30.52 -24.09 12.61
C ASN A 484 29.79 -24.04 11.26
N GLU A 485 28.63 -23.39 11.19
CA GLU A 485 27.90 -23.21 9.93
C GLU A 485 28.73 -22.41 8.91
N LYS A 486 29.32 -21.29 9.32
CA LYS A 486 30.20 -20.48 8.45
C LYS A 486 31.37 -21.29 7.91
N LEU A 487 32.03 -22.06 8.76
CA LEU A 487 33.13 -22.92 8.35
C LEU A 487 32.66 -24.00 7.36
N SER A 488 31.56 -24.69 7.67
CA SER A 488 30.97 -25.72 6.81
C SER A 488 30.63 -25.15 5.43
N ASN A 489 30.04 -23.95 5.39
CA ASN A 489 29.72 -23.25 4.16
C ASN A 489 30.95 -22.91 3.32
N LEU A 490 32.02 -22.38 3.94
CA LEU A 490 33.28 -22.07 3.24
C LEU A 490 33.93 -23.32 2.67
N VAL A 491 33.93 -24.42 3.43
CA VAL A 491 34.47 -25.72 2.97
C VAL A 491 33.66 -26.26 1.79
N GLN A 492 32.34 -26.21 1.84
CA GLN A 492 31.48 -26.64 0.74
C GLN A 492 31.68 -25.77 -0.52
N GLN A 493 31.79 -24.46 -0.37
CA GLN A 493 32.07 -23.55 -1.49
C GLN A 493 33.40 -23.88 -2.17
N GLN A 494 34.48 -24.06 -1.39
CA GLN A 494 35.79 -24.41 -1.93
C GLN A 494 35.80 -25.81 -2.57
N ALA A 495 35.00 -26.75 -2.04
CA ALA A 495 34.85 -28.08 -2.61
C ALA A 495 34.11 -28.06 -3.96
N CYS A 496 33.10 -27.19 -4.09
CA CYS A 496 32.35 -27.00 -5.33
C CYS A 496 33.13 -26.21 -6.38
N ASP A 497 33.87 -25.16 -5.98
CA ASP A 497 34.67 -24.33 -6.88
C ASP A 497 36.07 -24.09 -6.30
N ARG A 498 37.04 -24.81 -6.85
CA ARG A 498 38.45 -24.73 -6.45
C ARG A 498 39.17 -23.49 -6.98
N SER A 499 38.55 -22.71 -7.85
CA SER A 499 39.13 -21.47 -8.39
C SER A 499 38.99 -20.29 -7.42
N LEU A 500 38.14 -20.41 -6.40
CA LEU A 500 37.92 -19.40 -5.37
C LEU A 500 39.16 -19.21 -4.49
N SER A 501 39.37 -17.96 -4.06
CA SER A 501 40.48 -17.58 -3.18
C SER A 501 40.41 -18.29 -1.83
N ILE A 502 41.55 -18.77 -1.35
CA ILE A 502 41.69 -19.48 -0.06
C ILE A 502 41.74 -18.49 1.12
N ASN A 503 41.85 -17.18 0.86
CA ASN A 503 41.99 -16.15 1.89
C ASN A 503 40.87 -16.19 2.96
N PRO A 504 39.57 -16.29 2.60
CA PRO A 504 38.49 -16.33 3.60
C PRO A 504 38.56 -17.55 4.52
N LEU A 505 38.98 -18.70 4.00
CA LEU A 505 39.17 -19.92 4.78
C LEU A 505 40.36 -19.80 5.73
N SER A 506 41.42 -19.11 5.30
CA SER A 506 42.63 -18.89 6.11
C SER A 506 42.43 -17.87 7.23
N MET A 507 41.47 -16.95 7.07
CA MET A 507 41.16 -15.89 8.04
C MET A 507 40.18 -16.32 9.14
N MET A 508 39.53 -17.48 9.01
CA MET A 508 38.68 -18.01 10.08
C MET A 508 39.57 -18.42 11.27
N PRO A 509 39.39 -17.83 12.46
CA PRO A 509 40.11 -18.26 13.64
C PRO A 509 39.75 -19.73 13.97
N PRO A 510 40.71 -20.52 14.50
CA PRO A 510 40.50 -21.92 14.85
C PRO A 510 39.48 -22.14 15.96
#